data_AF-X1GCT6-F1
#
_entry.id   AF-X1GCT6-F1
#
_cell.length_a   1.000
_cell.length_b   1.000
_cell.length_c   1.000
_cell.angle_alpha   90.00
_cell.angle_beta   90.00
_cell.angle_gamma   90.00
#
_symmetry.space_group_name_H-M   'P 1'
#
loop_
_entity.id
_entity.type
_entity.pdbx_description
1 polymer ?
#
loop_
_entity_poly.entity_id
_entity_poly.type
_entity_poly.pdbx_seq_one_letter_code
_entity_poly.pdbx_strand_id
1 'polypeptide(L)'
;MNQPLGQAVGNSLEVREVLEVLKGKGPLDVLKLALELGTEILLLAKTSLNRTEAKRDLKDKIIKGEALEKFKQIIEAQKGNPRIIDDYSLLPQAKNRMKILSPNKGFIHKIMMKQIRSVCLELEAGGKKSADLSDHGPGLLIFKKIGEKVEKGE
;
A
#
# COMPACT_ATOMS: atom_id res chain seq x y z
N MET A 1 -10.12 -6.95 10.31
CA MET A 1 -9.18 -5.82 10.20
C MET A 1 -9.86 -4.57 10.73
N ASN A 2 -9.33 -3.93 11.78
CA ASN A 2 -9.96 -2.77 12.45
C ASN A 2 -9.57 -1.42 11.82
N GLN A 3 -8.54 -1.41 10.98
CA GLN A 3 -8.03 -0.27 10.23
C GLN A 3 -7.40 -0.78 8.92
N PRO A 4 -7.17 0.09 7.92
CA PRO A 4 -6.47 -0.30 6.71
C PRO A 4 -5.03 -0.69 7.04
N LEU A 5 -4.51 -1.69 6.33
CA LEU A 5 -3.08 -1.99 6.32
C LEU A 5 -2.39 -0.93 5.47
N GLY A 6 -1.28 -0.36 5.93
CA GLY A 6 -0.60 0.70 5.17
C GLY A 6 -1.39 1.99 5.09
N GLN A 7 -0.91 2.98 4.34
CA GLN A 7 -1.52 4.31 4.30
C GLN A 7 -2.42 4.50 3.08
N ALA A 8 -2.17 3.77 2.00
CA ALA A 8 -2.92 3.86 0.75
C ALA A 8 -4.15 2.94 0.72
N VAL A 9 -5.26 3.46 0.20
CA VAL A 9 -6.43 2.67 -0.21
C VAL A 9 -6.86 3.12 -1.60
N GLY A 10 -6.86 2.20 -2.55
CA GLY A 10 -7.15 2.44 -3.97
C GLY A 10 -6.01 1.98 -4.88
N ASN A 11 -6.26 1.86 -6.18
CA ASN A 11 -5.37 1.15 -7.10
C ASN A 11 -3.96 1.75 -7.24
N SER A 12 -3.84 2.95 -7.83
CA SER A 12 -2.53 3.54 -8.11
C SER A 12 -1.77 3.95 -6.85
N LEU A 13 -2.50 4.33 -5.79
CA LEU A 13 -1.92 4.67 -4.50
C LEU A 13 -1.31 3.43 -3.82
N GLU A 14 -1.99 2.28 -3.87
CA GLU A 14 -1.47 1.03 -3.30
C GLU A 14 -0.25 0.53 -4.09
N VAL A 15 -0.26 0.62 -5.43
CA VAL A 15 0.92 0.29 -6.25
C VAL A 15 2.12 1.15 -5.84
N ARG A 16 1.92 2.46 -5.69
CA ARG A 16 2.98 3.36 -5.22
C ARG A 16 3.50 2.96 -3.84
N GLU A 17 2.60 2.62 -2.91
CA GLU A 17 2.98 2.20 -1.56
C GLU A 17 3.80 0.90 -1.57
N VAL A 18 3.41 -0.09 -2.38
CA VAL A 18 4.17 -1.33 -2.56
C VAL A 18 5.57 -1.04 -3.10
N LEU A 19 5.70 -0.13 -4.08
CA LEU A 19 7.01 0.26 -4.61
C LEU A 19 7.89 0.92 -3.55
N GLU A 20 7.32 1.75 -2.66
CA GLU A 20 8.06 2.32 -1.52
C GLU A 20 8.44 1.24 -0.50
N VAL A 21 7.58 0.25 -0.23
CA VAL A 21 7.93 -0.90 0.63
C VAL A 21 9.11 -1.68 0.05
N LEU A 22 9.08 -1.97 -1.26
CA LEU A 22 10.17 -2.68 -1.95
C LEU A 22 11.47 -1.88 -2.01
N LYS A 23 11.40 -0.54 -1.91
CA LYS A 23 12.55 0.37 -1.74
C LYS A 23 12.99 0.53 -0.28
N GLY A 24 12.34 -0.16 0.67
CA GLY A 24 12.64 -0.05 2.10
C GLY A 24 12.14 1.23 2.79
N LYS A 25 11.23 1.98 2.16
CA LYS A 25 10.71 3.28 2.63
C LYS A 25 9.20 3.32 2.91
N GLY A 26 8.50 2.20 2.71
CA GLY A 26 7.05 2.12 2.90
C GLY A 26 6.59 1.88 4.36
N PRO A 27 5.28 1.76 4.58
CA PRO A 27 4.71 1.55 5.91
C PRO A 27 5.22 0.27 6.58
N LEU A 28 5.59 0.39 7.86
CA LEU A 28 6.18 -0.73 8.62
C LEU A 28 5.19 -1.88 8.85
N ASP A 29 3.88 -1.61 8.94
CA ASP A 29 2.85 -2.63 9.12
C ASP A 29 2.72 -3.52 7.86
N VAL A 30 2.71 -2.92 6.67
CA VAL A 30 2.75 -3.64 5.39
C VAL A 30 4.00 -4.50 5.30
N LEU A 31 5.18 -3.91 5.54
CA LEU A 31 6.45 -4.62 5.48
C LEU A 31 6.48 -5.81 6.48
N LYS A 32 6.04 -5.59 7.72
CA LYS A 32 6.01 -6.65 8.74
C LYS A 32 5.11 -7.79 8.29
N LEU A 33 3.88 -7.51 7.83
CA LEU A 33 2.96 -8.56 7.39
C LEU A 33 3.51 -9.32 6.18
N ALA A 34 4.06 -8.61 5.19
CA ALA A 34 4.64 -9.23 4.00
C ALA A 34 5.81 -10.16 4.35
N LEU A 35 6.67 -9.76 5.29
CA LEU A 35 7.77 -10.59 5.78
C LEU A 35 7.26 -11.84 6.53
N GLU A 36 6.23 -11.71 7.36
CA GLU A 36 5.64 -12.87 8.05
C GLU A 36 5.05 -13.87 7.06
N LEU A 37 4.22 -13.40 6.12
CA LEU A 37 3.61 -14.26 5.10
C LEU A 37 4.66 -14.90 4.18
N GLY A 38 5.64 -14.11 3.71
CA GLY A 38 6.74 -14.61 2.90
C GLY A 38 7.58 -15.65 3.63
N THR A 39 7.79 -15.48 4.94
CA THR A 39 8.53 -16.44 5.76
C THR A 39 7.83 -17.79 5.78
N GLU A 40 6.51 -17.80 6.00
CA GLU A 40 5.72 -19.05 5.95
C GLU A 40 5.76 -19.72 4.58
N ILE A 41 5.71 -18.94 3.49
CA ILE A 41 5.83 -19.46 2.13
C ILE A 41 7.19 -20.17 1.92
N LEU A 42 8.30 -19.57 2.37
CA LEU A 42 9.63 -20.18 2.22
C LEU A 42 9.77 -21.48 3.04
N LEU A 43 9.20 -21.51 4.24
CA LEU A 43 9.20 -22.72 5.07
C LEU A 43 8.37 -23.84 4.44
N LEU A 44 7.18 -23.53 3.93
CA LEU A 44 6.32 -24.49 3.23
C LEU A 44 6.96 -25.01 1.93
N ALA A 45 7.66 -24.13 1.21
CA ALA A 45 8.41 -24.48 0.01
C ALA A 45 9.71 -25.26 0.31
N LYS A 46 10.11 -25.38 1.58
CA LYS A 46 11.37 -26.00 2.04
C LYS A 46 12.61 -25.36 1.42
N THR A 47 12.56 -24.05 1.18
CA THR A 47 13.67 -23.26 0.59
C THR A 47 14.50 -22.52 1.64
N SER A 48 14.13 -22.61 2.91
CA SER A 48 14.89 -22.09 4.05
C SER A 48 14.92 -23.11 5.19
N LEU A 49 15.97 -23.12 6.01
CA LEU A 49 16.13 -24.11 7.09
C LEU A 49 15.22 -23.82 8.28
N ASN A 50 14.97 -22.54 8.55
CA ASN A 50 14.15 -22.10 9.66
C ASN A 50 13.59 -20.67 9.46
N ARG A 51 12.67 -20.29 10.34
CA ARG A 51 11.95 -19.01 10.30
C ARG A 51 12.87 -17.80 10.38
N THR A 52 13.93 -17.87 11.20
CA THR A 52 14.88 -16.76 11.38
C THR A 52 15.67 -16.50 10.10
N GLU A 53 16.18 -17.56 9.48
CA GLU A 53 16.88 -17.48 8.20
C GLU A 53 15.97 -16.95 7.09
N ALA A 54 14.79 -17.55 6.91
CA ALA A 54 13.82 -17.11 5.90
C ALA A 54 13.48 -15.62 6.01
N LYS A 55 13.23 -15.13 7.23
CA LYS A 55 12.90 -13.72 7.47
C LYS A 55 14.10 -12.80 7.22
N ARG A 56 15.32 -13.22 7.56
CA ARG A 56 16.55 -12.48 7.25
C ARG A 56 16.74 -12.37 5.75
N ASP A 57 16.63 -13.49 5.05
CA ASP A 57 16.86 -13.55 3.60
C ASP A 57 15.85 -12.66 2.85
N LEU A 58 14.56 -12.69 3.22
CA LEU A 58 13.55 -11.80 2.66
C LEU A 58 13.86 -10.31 2.88
N LYS A 59 14.30 -9.95 4.09
CA LYS A 59 14.73 -8.57 4.39
C LYS A 59 15.93 -8.16 3.56
N ASP A 60 16.92 -9.03 3.43
CA ASP A 60 18.12 -8.77 2.66
C ASP A 60 17.79 -8.56 1.18
N LYS A 61 16.84 -9.32 0.61
CA LYS A 61 16.36 -9.13 -0.76
C LYS A 61 15.70 -7.78 -0.99
N ILE A 62 15.01 -7.22 0.01
CA ILE A 62 14.46 -5.87 -0.05
C ILE A 62 15.58 -4.83 0.05
N ILE A 63 16.46 -4.95 1.05
CA ILE A 63 17.55 -3.97 1.31
C ILE A 63 18.52 -3.88 0.12
N LYS A 64 18.83 -5.03 -0.51
CA LYS A 64 19.72 -5.10 -1.68
C LYS A 64 19.04 -4.66 -2.99
N GLY A 65 17.75 -4.35 -2.97
CA GLY A 65 16.98 -3.96 -4.15
C GLY A 65 16.57 -5.12 -5.07
N GLU A 66 16.93 -6.36 -4.73
CA GLU A 66 16.62 -7.54 -5.54
C GLU A 66 15.11 -7.77 -5.68
N ALA A 67 14.34 -7.49 -4.61
CA ALA A 67 12.88 -7.61 -4.64
C ALA A 67 12.23 -6.59 -5.60
N LEU A 68 12.76 -5.36 -5.64
CA LEU A 68 12.28 -4.32 -6.57
C LEU A 68 12.64 -4.68 -8.02
N GLU A 69 13.87 -5.14 -8.26
CA GLU A 69 14.29 -5.60 -9.59
C GLU A 69 13.45 -6.78 -10.06
N LYS A 70 13.10 -7.72 -9.16
CA LYS A 70 12.20 -8.81 -9.51
C LYS A 70 10.80 -8.31 -9.87
N PHE A 71 10.29 -7.31 -9.15
CA PHE A 71 9.00 -6.71 -9.46
C PHE A 71 9.00 -6.00 -10.83
N LYS A 72 10.10 -5.31 -11.17
CA LYS A 72 10.31 -4.74 -12.52
C LYS A 72 10.22 -5.81 -13.62
N GLN A 73 10.89 -6.94 -13.45
CA GLN A 73 10.81 -8.06 -14.39
C GLN A 73 9.38 -8.62 -14.52
N ILE A 74 8.63 -8.69 -13.41
CA ILE A 74 7.23 -9.14 -13.42
C ILE A 74 6.34 -8.17 -14.21
N ILE A 75 6.58 -6.86 -14.10
CA ILE A 75 5.86 -5.83 -14.86
C ILE A 75 6.15 -6.00 -16.36
N GLU A 76 7.42 -6.09 -16.74
CA GLU A 76 7.85 -6.24 -18.14
C GLU A 76 7.31 -7.53 -18.78
N ALA A 77 7.36 -8.65 -18.05
CA ALA A 77 6.84 -9.94 -18.51
C ALA A 77 5.34 -9.89 -18.83
N GLN A 78 4.59 -8.99 -18.19
CA GLN A 78 3.17 -8.77 -18.42
C GLN A 78 2.89 -7.54 -19.30
N LYS A 79 3.90 -7.05 -20.03
CA LYS A 79 3.82 -5.91 -20.97
C LYS A 79 3.49 -4.56 -20.32
N GLY A 80 3.69 -4.44 -19.00
CA GLY A 80 3.58 -3.17 -18.29
C GLY A 80 4.79 -2.26 -18.50
N ASN A 81 4.69 -1.00 -18.08
CA ASN A 81 5.79 -0.04 -18.16
C ASN A 81 6.64 -0.09 -16.88
N PRO A 82 7.86 -0.66 -16.89
CA PRO A 82 8.72 -0.77 -15.70
C PRO A 82 9.17 0.58 -15.13
N ARG A 83 9.11 1.66 -15.92
CA ARG A 83 9.54 2.99 -15.47
C ARG A 83 8.72 3.52 -14.29
N ILE A 84 7.55 2.92 -14.01
CA ILE A 84 6.76 3.25 -12.82
C ILE A 84 7.52 3.01 -11.51
N ILE A 85 8.57 2.17 -11.51
CA ILE A 85 9.36 1.96 -10.30
C ILE A 85 10.13 3.23 -9.90
N ASP A 86 10.46 4.10 -10.86
CA ASP A 86 11.23 5.34 -10.64
C ASP A 86 10.37 6.60 -10.78
N ASP A 87 9.43 6.60 -11.72
CA ASP A 87 8.56 7.73 -12.03
C ASP A 87 7.08 7.38 -11.78
N TYR A 88 6.56 7.80 -10.62
CA TYR A 88 5.17 7.57 -10.23
C TYR A 88 4.16 8.44 -10.99
N SER A 89 4.60 9.44 -11.75
CA SER A 89 3.70 10.24 -12.59
C SER A 89 3.09 9.44 -13.74
N LEU A 90 3.73 8.32 -14.08
CA LEU A 90 3.25 7.34 -15.05
C LEU A 90 2.07 6.51 -14.56
N LEU A 91 1.81 6.49 -13.24
CA LEU A 91 0.61 5.87 -12.68
C LEU A 91 -0.57 6.84 -12.80
N PRO A 92 -1.81 6.35 -13.04
CA PRO A 92 -3.01 7.17 -13.01
C PRO A 92 -3.09 8.06 -11.76
N GLN A 93 -3.37 9.35 -11.96
CA GLN A 93 -3.45 10.33 -10.88
C GLN A 93 -4.85 10.91 -10.77
N ALA A 94 -5.34 11.06 -9.54
CA ALA A 94 -6.53 11.84 -9.28
C ALA A 94 -6.32 13.31 -9.68
N LYS A 95 -7.29 13.88 -10.43
CA LYS A 95 -7.25 15.28 -10.89
C LYS A 95 -7.34 16.29 -9.75
N ASN A 96 -8.11 15.94 -8.72
CA ASN A 96 -8.37 16.79 -7.56
C ASN A 96 -7.90 16.09 -6.29
N ARG A 97 -7.42 16.87 -5.31
CA ARG A 97 -7.00 16.39 -4.01
C ARG A 97 -7.59 17.28 -2.93
N MET A 98 -8.10 16.67 -1.87
CA MET A 98 -8.64 17.37 -0.72
C MET A 98 -8.09 16.73 0.55
N LYS A 99 -7.72 17.56 1.53
CA LYS A 99 -7.35 17.10 2.87
C LYS A 99 -8.59 17.06 3.75
N ILE A 100 -8.72 15.99 4.53
CA ILE A 100 -9.70 15.91 5.62
C ILE A 100 -8.94 16.15 6.91
N LEU A 101 -9.22 17.28 7.57
CA LEU A 101 -8.52 17.71 8.77
C LEU A 101 -9.30 17.32 10.02
N SER A 102 -8.59 16.99 11.10
CA SER A 102 -9.20 16.67 12.38
C SER A 102 -9.82 17.92 13.02
N PRO A 103 -11.11 17.92 13.39
CA PRO A 103 -11.73 19.07 14.05
C PRO A 103 -11.26 19.24 15.51
N ASN A 104 -10.67 18.20 16.10
CA ASN A 104 -10.28 18.14 17.50
C ASN A 104 -8.90 17.53 17.68
N LYS A 105 -8.19 17.92 18.73
CA LYS A 105 -6.98 17.20 19.18
C LYS A 105 -7.38 15.96 19.98
N GLY A 106 -6.57 14.91 19.93
CA GLY A 106 -6.81 13.67 20.69
C GLY A 106 -6.05 12.48 20.14
N PHE A 107 -6.62 11.30 20.31
CA PHE A 107 -6.09 10.05 19.77
C PHE A 107 -7.12 9.37 18.88
N ILE A 108 -6.70 8.75 17.79
CA ILE A 108 -7.59 8.00 16.91
C ILE A 108 -8.06 6.74 17.64
N HIS A 109 -9.32 6.71 18.07
CA HIS A 109 -9.89 5.54 18.74
C HIS A 109 -10.35 4.45 17.76
N LYS A 110 -10.88 4.85 16.59
CA LYS A 110 -11.50 3.93 15.63
C LYS A 110 -11.44 4.49 14.21
N ILE A 111 -11.26 3.59 13.24
CA ILE A 111 -11.38 3.89 11.81
C ILE A 111 -12.52 3.04 11.25
N MET A 112 -13.52 3.67 10.63
CA MET A 112 -14.70 2.97 10.12
C MET A 112 -14.43 2.36 8.74
N MET A 113 -13.88 1.14 8.71
CA MET A 113 -13.52 0.43 7.48
C MET A 113 -14.63 0.38 6.41
N LYS A 114 -15.88 0.17 6.83
CA LYS A 114 -17.02 0.13 5.91
C LYS A 114 -17.23 1.48 5.20
N GLN A 115 -17.01 2.59 5.90
CA GLN A 115 -17.12 3.94 5.32
C GLN A 115 -15.94 4.25 4.40
N ILE A 116 -14.72 3.90 4.80
CA ILE A 116 -13.53 4.00 3.92
C ILE A 116 -13.77 3.28 2.60
N ARG A 117 -14.26 2.04 2.66
CA ARG A 117 -14.61 1.26 1.46
C ARG A 117 -15.69 1.94 0.60
N SER A 118 -16.76 2.45 1.23
CA SER A 118 -17.84 3.14 0.51
C SER A 118 -17.30 4.34 -0.27
N VAL A 119 -16.50 5.17 0.40
CA VAL A 119 -15.91 6.37 -0.21
C VAL A 119 -14.97 5.99 -1.36
N CYS A 120 -14.11 4.97 -1.21
CA CYS A 120 -13.25 4.53 -2.32
C CYS A 120 -14.08 4.07 -3.52
N LEU A 121 -15.14 3.29 -3.32
CA LEU A 121 -16.02 2.84 -4.40
C LEU A 121 -16.72 4.02 -5.10
N GLU A 122 -17.17 5.01 -4.33
CA GLU A 122 -17.80 6.22 -4.88
C GLU A 122 -16.81 7.07 -5.70
N LEU A 123 -15.56 7.16 -5.23
CA LEU A 123 -14.46 7.84 -5.91
C LEU A 123 -14.08 7.13 -7.22
N GLU A 124 -13.95 5.81 -7.21
CA GLU A 124 -13.62 4.99 -8.40
C GLU A 124 -14.75 4.97 -9.43
N ALA A 125 -16.01 4.95 -8.97
CA ALA A 125 -17.16 5.02 -9.85
C ALA A 125 -17.38 6.41 -10.48
N GLY A 126 -16.64 7.43 -10.01
CA GLY A 126 -16.80 8.82 -10.47
C GLY A 126 -18.24 9.34 -10.32
N GLY A 127 -18.98 8.84 -9.31
CA GLY A 127 -20.40 9.13 -9.11
C GLY A 127 -21.37 8.47 -10.09
N LYS A 128 -20.93 7.52 -10.93
CA LYS A 128 -21.79 6.78 -11.88
C LYS A 128 -22.23 5.43 -11.30
N LYS A 129 -23.41 4.94 -11.71
CA LYS A 129 -23.96 3.62 -11.30
C LYS A 129 -23.42 2.43 -12.10
N SER A 130 -22.63 2.64 -13.16
CA SER A 130 -22.16 1.56 -14.05
C SER A 130 -20.70 1.19 -13.77
N ALA A 131 -20.43 -0.13 -13.82
CA ALA A 131 -19.15 -0.79 -13.55
C ALA A 131 -18.06 -0.57 -14.62
N ASP A 132 -18.09 0.55 -15.33
CA ASP A 132 -17.03 0.91 -16.27
C ASP A 132 -15.90 1.61 -15.50
N LEU A 133 -15.29 0.84 -14.59
CA LEU A 133 -14.27 1.23 -13.64
C LEU A 133 -12.92 1.34 -14.36
N SER A 134 -12.71 2.46 -15.04
CA SER A 134 -11.46 2.73 -15.77
C SER A 134 -10.54 3.74 -15.08
N ASP A 135 -11.03 4.49 -14.08
CA ASP A 135 -10.20 5.46 -13.37
C ASP A 135 -9.55 4.85 -12.12
N HIS A 136 -8.28 4.49 -12.27
CA HIS A 136 -7.45 3.95 -11.19
C HIS A 136 -6.69 5.03 -10.40
N GLY A 137 -6.94 6.31 -10.69
CA GLY A 137 -6.28 7.44 -10.02
C GLY A 137 -6.88 7.81 -8.64
N PRO A 138 -8.21 7.82 -8.46
CA PRO A 138 -8.84 8.13 -7.18
C PRO A 138 -8.51 7.13 -6.07
N GLY A 139 -8.53 7.61 -4.83
CA GLY A 139 -8.28 6.80 -3.64
C GLY A 139 -8.08 7.66 -2.41
N LEU A 140 -7.68 7.05 -1.31
CA LEU A 140 -7.48 7.69 -0.01
C LEU A 140 -6.05 7.45 0.50
N LEU A 141 -5.49 8.46 1.16
CA LEU A 141 -4.28 8.34 1.97
C LEU A 141 -4.65 8.60 3.43
N ILE A 142 -4.31 7.64 4.29
CA ILE A 142 -4.63 7.64 5.71
C ILE A 142 -3.34 7.89 6.49
N PHE A 143 -3.21 9.10 6.98
CA PHE A 143 -2.00 9.57 7.66
C PHE A 143 -1.92 9.21 9.14
N LYS A 144 -3.04 8.77 9.74
CA LYS A 144 -3.11 8.41 11.15
C LYS A 144 -3.73 7.04 11.37
N LYS A 145 -3.14 6.27 12.28
CA LYS A 145 -3.58 4.95 12.72
C LYS A 145 -4.28 5.01 14.07
N ILE A 146 -5.04 3.96 14.37
CA ILE A 146 -5.65 3.77 15.69
C ILE A 146 -4.55 3.81 16.76
N GLY A 147 -4.76 4.62 17.79
CA GLY A 147 -3.81 4.86 18.89
C GLY A 147 -2.85 6.02 18.66
N GLU A 148 -2.78 6.59 17.45
CA GLU A 148 -1.91 7.75 17.19
C GLU A 148 -2.57 9.06 17.61
N LYS A 149 -1.73 10.00 18.04
CA LYS A 149 -2.13 11.36 18.40
C LYS A 149 -2.39 12.17 17.14
N VAL A 150 -3.43 12.99 17.18
CA VAL A 150 -3.78 13.98 16.16
C VAL A 150 -4.03 15.34 16.81
N GLU A 151 -3.59 16.42 16.17
CA GLU A 151 -3.91 17.79 16.60
C GLU A 151 -5.14 18.34 15.87
N LYS A 152 -5.74 19.41 16.40
CA LYS A 152 -6.82 20.11 15.69
C LYS A 152 -6.26 20.79 14.44
N GLY A 153 -6.86 20.54 13.29
CA GLY A 153 -6.45 21.07 12.00
C GLY A 153 -5.35 20.26 11.30
N GLU A 154 -4.93 19.14 11.89
CA GLU A 154 -4.03 18.16 11.26
C GLU A 154 -4.78 17.25 10.28
#